data_AF-A0A7Z0ED04-F1
#
_entry.id   AF-A0A7Z0ED04-F1
#
_cell.length_a   1.000
_cell.length_b   1.000
_cell.length_c   1.000
_cell.angle_alpha   90.00
_cell.angle_beta   90.00
_cell.angle_gamma   90.00
#
_symmetry.space_group_name_H-M   'P 1'
#
loop_
_entity.id
_entity.type
_entity.pdbx_description
1 polymer ?
#
loop_
_entity_poly.entity_id
_entity_poly.type
_entity_poly.pdbx_seq_one_letter_code
_entity_poly.pdbx_strand_id
1 'polypeptide(L)'
;MNKILPAIAAVFLLAGCSSAVEPVATPTPTAEVVANQDACATFGEVTVDLAEVIVNPPADKTLIEATDGMVQRFDAAYLVSEGDVKARIGKTMDELPSSGLHMLYLDGEDYLANIAAVGRACEAEGAKMKIVGWS
;
A
#
# COMPACT_ATOMS: atom_id res chain seq x y z
N MET A 1 28.58 27.21 -55.34
CA MET A 1 27.37 27.14 -54.51
C MET A 1 27.82 27.11 -53.06
N ASN A 2 27.69 28.26 -52.39
CA ASN A 2 26.88 28.44 -51.17
C ASN A 2 27.24 27.49 -50.01
N LYS A 3 27.59 27.93 -48.81
CA LYS A 3 27.65 29.28 -48.20
C LYS A 3 28.25 29.10 -46.78
N ILE A 4 29.10 30.04 -46.36
CA ILE A 4 29.17 30.68 -45.02
C ILE A 4 30.06 30.04 -43.92
N LEU A 5 31.30 30.57 -43.86
CA LEU A 5 32.14 30.98 -42.70
C LEU A 5 31.35 31.68 -41.55
N PRO A 6 31.93 32.12 -40.41
CA PRO A 6 32.99 31.59 -39.53
C PRO A 6 32.64 31.75 -38.01
N ALA A 7 33.60 31.38 -37.16
CA ALA A 7 33.67 31.58 -35.71
C ALA A 7 33.55 33.02 -35.22
N ILE A 8 33.00 33.23 -34.00
CA ILE A 8 33.40 34.32 -33.09
C ILE A 8 33.29 33.82 -31.64
N ALA A 9 34.44 33.72 -30.97
CA ALA A 9 34.52 33.75 -29.52
C ALA A 9 34.61 35.22 -29.08
N ALA A 10 33.81 35.63 -28.09
CA ALA A 10 34.04 36.84 -27.32
C ALA A 10 33.35 36.74 -25.95
N VAL A 11 34.16 36.58 -24.92
CA VAL A 11 33.80 36.74 -23.51
C VAL A 11 33.64 38.25 -23.25
N PHE A 12 32.49 38.65 -22.67
CA PHE A 12 32.28 39.99 -22.13
C PHE A 12 31.85 39.92 -20.65
N LEU A 13 32.81 40.27 -19.80
CA LEU A 13 32.79 40.97 -18.51
C LEU A 13 31.45 41.25 -17.76
N LEU A 14 31.40 40.72 -16.53
CA LEU A 14 31.13 41.37 -15.23
C LEU A 14 30.21 42.63 -15.16
N ALA A 15 29.07 42.52 -14.47
CA ALA A 15 28.55 43.49 -13.49
C ALA A 15 27.33 42.89 -12.75
N GLY A 16 27.25 43.12 -11.43
CA GLY A 16 26.42 42.34 -10.51
C GLY A 16 24.93 42.63 -10.47
N CYS A 17 24.20 41.68 -9.85
CA CYS A 17 22.97 41.92 -9.11
C CYS A 17 23.02 41.04 -7.85
N SER A 18 23.07 41.69 -6.69
CA SER A 18 22.80 41.09 -5.40
C SER A 18 21.31 40.76 -5.35
N SER A 19 20.96 39.48 -5.44
CA SER A 19 19.62 39.02 -5.10
C SER A 19 19.77 38.03 -3.96
N ALA A 20 19.38 38.48 -2.77
CA ALA A 20 19.13 37.60 -1.64
C ALA A 20 18.13 36.54 -2.11
N VAL A 21 18.58 35.29 -2.16
CA VAL A 21 17.70 34.15 -2.41
C VAL A 21 16.91 33.99 -1.13
N GLU A 22 15.62 34.33 -1.17
CA GLU A 22 14.69 33.97 -0.11
C GLU A 22 14.78 32.44 0.07
N PRO A 23 14.89 31.93 1.31
CA PRO A 23 14.91 30.49 1.53
C PRO A 23 13.56 29.96 1.02
N VAL A 24 13.62 29.21 -0.08
CA VAL A 24 12.51 28.40 -0.55
C VAL A 24 12.10 27.54 0.64
N ALA A 25 10.90 27.77 1.16
CA ALA A 25 10.34 26.95 2.20
C ALA A 25 10.34 25.51 1.67
N THR A 26 11.21 24.67 2.22
CA THR A 26 11.16 23.23 2.00
C THR A 26 9.74 22.80 2.33
N PRO A 27 9.01 22.13 1.43
CA PRO A 27 7.69 21.62 1.79
C PRO A 27 7.88 20.69 2.99
N THR A 28 7.31 21.07 4.13
CA THR A 28 7.23 20.20 5.30
C THR A 28 6.45 18.95 4.86
N PRO A 29 7.04 17.74 4.88
CA PRO A 29 6.31 16.52 4.52
C PRO A 29 5.18 16.32 5.52
N THR A 30 3.98 16.73 5.14
CA THR A 30 2.80 16.73 5.98
C THR A 30 1.69 16.10 5.14
N ALA A 31 1.51 14.78 5.21
CA ALA A 31 0.23 14.06 5.06
C ALA A 31 0.34 12.64 4.47
N GLU A 32 1.46 12.22 3.86
CA GLU A 32 1.52 10.90 3.20
C GLU A 32 1.42 9.72 4.18
N VAL A 33 1.87 9.91 5.42
CA VAL A 33 1.85 8.89 6.49
C VAL A 33 0.45 8.59 7.03
N VAL A 34 -0.54 9.48 6.85
CA VAL A 34 -1.86 9.32 7.50
C VAL A 34 -2.79 8.41 6.70
N ALA A 35 -2.75 8.44 5.36
CA ALA A 35 -3.67 7.68 4.52
C ALA A 35 -3.59 6.16 4.75
N ASN A 36 -2.37 5.65 4.89
CA ASN A 36 -2.14 4.22 5.03
C ASN A 36 -2.25 3.70 6.48
N GLN A 37 -2.30 4.57 7.50
CA GLN A 37 -2.53 4.13 8.88
C GLN A 37 -3.88 3.43 9.03
N ASP A 38 -4.95 4.07 8.55
CA ASP A 38 -6.30 3.53 8.61
C ASP A 38 -6.47 2.31 7.70
N ALA A 39 -5.85 2.34 6.51
CA ALA A 39 -5.87 1.20 5.59
C ALA A 39 -5.20 -0.04 6.20
N CYS A 40 -4.02 0.13 6.80
CA CYS A 40 -3.26 -0.94 7.43
C CYS A 40 -3.94 -1.49 8.67
N ALA A 41 -4.56 -0.62 9.49
CA ALA A 41 -5.35 -1.05 10.63
C ALA A 41 -6.56 -1.88 10.17
N THR A 42 -7.33 -1.36 9.22
CA THR A 42 -8.50 -2.04 8.65
C THR A 42 -8.12 -3.39 8.04
N PHE A 43 -7.08 -3.42 7.21
CA PHE A 43 -6.62 -4.67 6.59
C PHE A 43 -6.20 -5.69 7.67
N GLY A 44 -5.42 -5.25 8.67
CA GLY A 44 -5.02 -6.10 9.79
C GLY A 44 -6.21 -6.69 10.55
N GLU A 45 -7.20 -5.88 10.88
CA GLU A 45 -8.44 -6.34 11.54
C GLU A 45 -9.17 -7.39 10.70
N VAL A 46 -9.31 -7.18 9.39
CA VAL A 46 -9.97 -8.16 8.51
C VAL A 46 -9.21 -9.47 8.47
N THR A 47 -7.86 -9.45 8.44
CA THR A 47 -7.07 -10.69 8.48
C THR A 47 -7.25 -11.45 9.80
N VAL A 48 -7.39 -10.73 10.91
CA VAL A 48 -7.62 -11.33 12.24
C VAL A 48 -9.01 -11.94 12.32
N ASP A 49 -10.03 -11.21 11.91
CA ASP A 49 -11.41 -11.69 11.92
C ASP A 49 -11.58 -12.91 10.99
N LEU A 50 -10.94 -12.88 9.82
CA LEU A 50 -10.98 -14.02 8.91
C LEU A 50 -10.32 -15.26 9.52
N ALA A 51 -9.15 -15.10 10.16
CA ALA A 51 -8.49 -16.20 10.87
C ALA A 51 -9.37 -16.77 11.98
N GLU A 52 -10.01 -15.89 12.77
CA GLU A 52 -10.92 -16.30 13.85
C GLU A 52 -12.12 -17.07 13.31
N VAL A 53 -12.75 -16.59 12.23
CA VAL A 53 -13.87 -17.27 11.58
C VAL A 53 -13.46 -18.63 11.00
N ILE A 54 -12.27 -18.72 10.40
CA ILE A 54 -11.78 -19.97 9.82
C ILE A 54 -11.50 -21.02 10.91
N VAL A 55 -10.88 -20.62 12.02
CA VAL A 55 -10.50 -21.54 13.11
C VAL A 55 -11.67 -21.86 14.02
N ASN A 56 -12.51 -20.87 14.32
CA ASN A 56 -13.64 -20.96 15.24
C ASN A 56 -14.92 -20.42 14.59
N PRO A 57 -15.47 -21.11 13.57
CA PRO A 57 -16.68 -20.66 12.91
C PRO A 57 -17.85 -20.58 13.89
N PRO A 58 -18.75 -19.59 13.75
CA PRO A 58 -20.00 -19.53 14.49
C PRO A 58 -20.78 -20.85 14.35
N ALA A 59 -21.23 -21.41 15.48
CA ALA A 59 -21.87 -22.73 15.49
C ALA A 59 -23.18 -22.80 14.70
N ASP A 60 -23.80 -21.65 14.43
CA ASP A 60 -25.04 -21.49 13.67
C ASP A 60 -24.83 -21.16 12.19
N LYS A 61 -23.58 -21.15 11.70
CA LYS A 61 -23.24 -20.82 10.31
C LYS A 61 -22.29 -21.84 9.69
N THR A 62 -22.41 -22.03 8.38
CA THR A 62 -21.36 -22.67 7.58
C THR A 62 -20.16 -21.74 7.44
N LEU A 63 -18.96 -22.28 7.17
CA LEU A 63 -17.78 -21.46 6.88
C LEU A 63 -17.98 -20.51 5.68
N ILE A 64 -18.79 -20.92 4.70
CA ILE A 64 -19.15 -20.08 3.56
C ILE A 64 -19.93 -18.85 4.05
N GLU A 65 -20.98 -19.05 4.85
CA GLU A 65 -21.79 -17.96 5.40
C GLU A 65 -21.02 -17.11 6.41
N ALA A 66 -20.09 -17.71 7.15
CA ALA A 66 -19.30 -17.00 8.15
C ALA A 66 -18.21 -16.11 7.52
N THR A 67 -17.71 -16.49 6.34
CA THR A 67 -16.72 -15.71 5.57
C THR A 67 -17.36 -14.78 4.54
N ASP A 68 -18.69 -14.80 4.41
CA ASP A 68 -19.42 -13.87 3.55
C ASP A 68 -19.18 -12.41 3.99
N GLY A 69 -19.07 -11.51 3.03
CA GLY A 69 -18.80 -10.09 3.31
C GLY A 69 -17.33 -9.74 3.61
N MET A 70 -16.44 -10.72 3.86
CA MET A 70 -15.05 -10.42 4.24
C MET A 70 -14.24 -9.82 3.08
N VAL A 71 -14.51 -10.22 1.83
CA VAL A 71 -13.84 -9.65 0.64
C VAL A 71 -14.11 -8.15 0.53
N GLN A 72 -15.35 -7.72 0.80
CA GLN A 72 -15.74 -6.31 0.78
C GLN A 72 -15.02 -5.49 1.86
N ARG A 73 -14.64 -6.12 2.98
CA ARG A 73 -13.85 -5.46 4.02
C ARG A 73 -12.39 -5.28 3.60
N PHE A 74 -11.82 -6.23 2.86
CA PHE A 74 -10.52 -6.01 2.21
C PHE A 74 -10.58 -4.89 1.16
N ASP A 75 -11.65 -4.85 0.36
CA ASP A 75 -11.86 -3.78 -0.62
C ASP A 75 -11.94 -2.40 0.04
N ALA A 76 -12.58 -2.28 1.21
CA ALA A 76 -12.61 -1.04 1.97
C ALA A 76 -11.19 -0.54 2.34
N ALA A 77 -10.31 -1.44 2.80
CA ALA A 77 -8.91 -1.10 3.07
C ALA A 77 -8.15 -0.72 1.78
N TYR A 78 -8.40 -1.45 0.69
CA TYR A 78 -7.79 -1.16 -0.61
C TYR A 78 -8.16 0.23 -1.13
N LEU A 79 -9.43 0.61 -1.04
CA LEU A 79 -9.93 1.89 -1.57
C LEU A 79 -9.29 3.11 -0.90
N VAL A 80 -9.00 3.02 0.41
CA VAL A 80 -8.41 4.12 1.19
C VAL A 80 -6.88 4.07 1.23
N SER A 81 -6.26 2.96 0.82
CA SER A 81 -4.80 2.85 0.72
C SER A 81 -4.23 3.54 -0.52
N GLU A 82 -2.95 3.90 -0.42
CA GLU A 82 -2.14 4.48 -1.47
C GLU A 82 -0.79 3.74 -1.63
N GLY A 83 -0.07 4.02 -2.72
CA GLY A 83 1.31 3.57 -2.93
C GLY A 83 1.52 2.04 -2.90
N ASP A 84 2.61 1.61 -2.26
CA ASP A 84 3.00 0.20 -2.15
C ASP A 84 2.01 -0.60 -1.30
N VAL A 85 1.43 0.01 -0.25
CA VAL A 85 0.38 -0.62 0.57
C VAL A 85 -0.81 -1.00 -0.32
N LYS A 86 -1.31 -0.07 -1.15
CA LYS A 86 -2.41 -0.34 -2.08
C LYS A 86 -2.09 -1.46 -3.05
N ALA A 87 -0.90 -1.43 -3.66
CA ALA A 87 -0.47 -2.45 -4.61
C ALA A 87 -0.46 -3.85 -4.00
N ARG A 88 0.00 -3.99 -2.75
CA ARG A 88 0.07 -5.28 -2.05
C ARG A 88 -1.28 -5.77 -1.53
N ILE A 89 -2.14 -4.86 -1.05
CA ILE A 89 -3.52 -5.21 -0.72
C ILE A 89 -4.23 -5.72 -1.97
N GLY A 90 -4.10 -5.01 -3.10
CA GLY A 90 -4.66 -5.41 -4.39
C GLY A 90 -4.19 -6.80 -4.82
N LYS A 91 -2.87 -7.06 -4.78
CA LYS A 91 -2.32 -8.41 -5.06
C LYS A 91 -2.93 -9.48 -4.16
N THR A 92 -3.06 -9.18 -2.87
CA THR A 92 -3.66 -10.14 -1.92
C THR A 92 -5.10 -10.47 -2.32
N MET A 93 -5.88 -9.47 -2.72
CA MET A 93 -7.27 -9.62 -3.15
C MET A 93 -7.39 -10.40 -4.47
N ASP A 94 -6.52 -10.12 -5.44
CA ASP A 94 -6.48 -10.80 -6.74
C ASP A 94 -6.17 -12.30 -6.62
N GLU A 95 -5.40 -12.67 -5.59
CA GLU A 95 -4.98 -14.05 -5.32
C GLU A 95 -5.90 -14.78 -4.32
N LEU A 96 -7.01 -14.16 -3.89
CA LEU A 96 -7.99 -14.85 -3.04
C LEU A 96 -8.66 -16.02 -3.79
N PRO A 97 -8.97 -17.15 -3.12
CA PRO A 97 -9.60 -18.29 -3.77
C PRO A 97 -10.97 -17.94 -4.33
N SER A 98 -11.16 -18.14 -5.64
CA SER A 98 -12.43 -17.90 -6.33
C SER A 98 -13.56 -18.84 -5.88
N SER A 99 -13.21 -20.00 -5.34
CA SER A 99 -14.12 -20.95 -4.70
C SER A 99 -14.60 -20.51 -3.31
N GLY A 100 -14.05 -19.42 -2.77
CA GLY A 100 -14.45 -18.83 -1.49
C GLY A 100 -13.33 -18.89 -0.43
N LEU A 101 -13.36 -17.92 0.49
CA LEU A 101 -12.32 -17.72 1.51
C LEU A 101 -12.14 -18.88 2.48
N HIS A 102 -13.18 -19.69 2.69
CA HIS A 102 -13.10 -20.92 3.48
C HIS A 102 -12.03 -21.90 2.97
N MET A 103 -11.65 -21.83 1.68
CA MET A 103 -10.59 -22.66 1.11
C MET A 103 -9.20 -22.33 1.64
N LEU A 104 -9.01 -21.14 2.21
CA LEU A 104 -7.74 -20.76 2.84
C LEU A 104 -7.43 -21.61 4.10
N TYR A 105 -8.40 -22.36 4.62
CA TYR A 105 -8.14 -23.39 5.64
C TYR A 105 -7.33 -24.56 5.08
N LEU A 106 -7.55 -24.92 3.81
CA LEU A 106 -6.91 -26.05 3.15
C LEU A 106 -5.61 -25.65 2.46
N ASP A 107 -5.57 -24.44 1.91
CA ASP A 107 -4.44 -23.91 1.16
C ASP A 107 -4.33 -22.39 1.35
N GLY A 108 -3.57 -21.99 2.37
CA GLY A 108 -3.45 -20.59 2.81
C GLY A 108 -2.03 -20.04 2.76
N GLU A 109 -1.04 -20.80 2.27
CA GLU A 109 0.37 -20.38 2.35
C GLU A 109 0.64 -19.08 1.59
N ASP A 110 0.17 -18.99 0.34
CA ASP A 110 0.31 -17.78 -0.48
C ASP A 110 -0.43 -16.59 0.12
N TYR A 111 -1.61 -16.82 0.68
CA TYR A 111 -2.38 -15.81 1.39
C TYR A 111 -1.61 -15.25 2.61
N LEU A 112 -1.05 -16.13 3.45
CA LEU A 112 -0.26 -15.72 4.61
C LEU A 112 1.02 -14.97 4.18
N ALA A 113 1.67 -15.40 3.09
CA ALA A 113 2.82 -14.70 2.52
C ALA A 113 2.46 -13.28 2.03
N ASN A 114 1.30 -13.14 1.40
CA ASN A 114 0.77 -11.85 0.95
C ASN A 114 0.41 -10.92 2.12
N ILE A 115 -0.25 -11.42 3.17
CA ILE A 115 -0.50 -10.63 4.39
C ILE A 115 0.82 -10.13 4.98
N ALA A 116 1.82 -11.00 5.07
CA ALA A 116 3.13 -10.60 5.59
C ALA A 116 3.78 -9.53 4.69
N ALA A 117 3.57 -9.58 3.37
CA ALA A 117 4.04 -8.54 2.46
C ALA A 117 3.32 -7.21 2.69
N VAL A 118 2.00 -7.20 2.90
CA VAL A 118 1.25 -5.98 3.26
C VAL A 118 1.74 -5.43 4.59
N GLY A 119 1.91 -6.28 5.61
CA GLY A 119 2.41 -5.87 6.93
C GLY A 119 3.78 -5.18 6.86
N ARG A 120 4.72 -5.70 6.07
CA ARG A 120 6.02 -5.04 5.87
C ARG A 120 5.91 -3.67 5.18
N ALA A 121 4.97 -3.49 4.26
CA ALA A 121 4.73 -2.18 3.65
C ALA A 121 4.12 -1.19 4.65
N CYS A 122 3.15 -1.66 5.44
CA CYS A 122 2.57 -0.87 6.54
C CYS A 122 3.63 -0.43 7.57
N GLU A 123 4.52 -1.34 7.97
CA GLU A 123 5.62 -1.03 8.89
C GLU A 123 6.60 0.00 8.32
N ALA A 124 6.90 -0.07 7.02
CA ALA A 124 7.75 0.89 6.34
C ALA A 124 7.17 2.32 6.36
N GLU A 125 5.85 2.43 6.47
CA GLU A 125 5.13 3.70 6.59
C GLU A 125 4.78 4.06 8.05
N GLY A 126 5.29 3.31 9.02
CA GLY A 126 5.06 3.56 10.44
C GLY A 126 3.67 3.15 10.95
N ALA A 127 2.89 2.42 10.15
CA ALA A 127 1.63 1.81 10.58
C ALA A 127 1.90 0.44 11.20
N LYS A 128 1.14 0.08 12.25
CA LYS A 128 1.21 -1.24 12.86
C LYS A 128 0.05 -2.10 12.39
N MET A 129 0.37 -3.30 11.93
CA MET A 129 -0.63 -4.28 11.52
C MET A 129 -0.53 -5.52 12.41
N LYS A 130 -1.65 -5.92 13.00
CA LYS A 130 -1.72 -7.22 13.68
C LYS A 130 -1.88 -8.29 12.61
N ILE A 131 -0.95 -9.25 12.58
CA ILE A 131 -1.02 -10.42 11.71
C ILE A 131 -1.22 -11.64 12.58
N VAL A 132 -2.18 -12.47 12.21
CA VAL A 132 -2.37 -13.79 12.80
C VAL A 132 -2.40 -14.81 11.67
N GLY A 133 -1.64 -15.88 11.84
CA GLY A 133 -1.77 -17.08 11.02
C GLY A 133 -2.59 -18.11 11.77
N TRP A 134 -3.19 -19.03 11.03
CA TRP A 134 -3.77 -20.25 11.58
C TRP A 134 -2.92 -21.44 11.12
N SER A 135 -2.77 -22.41 12.00
CA SER A 135 -1.97 -23.63 11.82
C SER A 135 -2.74 -24.84 12.29
#